data_AF-A0A8T5HNA9-F1
#
_entry.id   AF-A0A8T5HNA9-F1
#
_cell.length_a   1.000
_cell.length_b   1.000
_cell.length_c   1.000
_cell.angle_alpha   90.00
_cell.angle_beta   90.00
_cell.angle_gamma   90.00
#
_symmetry.space_group_name_H-M   'P 1'
#
loop_
_entity.id
_entity.type
_entity.pdbx_description
1 polymer ?
#
loop_
_entity_poly.entity_id
_entity_poly.type
_entity_poly.pdbx_seq_one_letter_code
_entity_poly.pdbx_strand_id
1 'polypeptide(L)'
;MQQQLIQANETFALKKLKGIKPKQIKVKESSRLDYLNFVCHDLFSKHEFEFRCCNDYLPTDYFVKRVNKISKDLKPKLENFELDKSVITDFVLSNTNKEDLDLASYLGACSSVLLQSWVNDLKNTSRRSIFYINGGGNTFNSLFRGVSNIDLLIIDNFQGTQIASDMALGENSFVGSLFGLNINGKYCFTELATSKGVIGLLAVSNWQSNGCLGSISSWESCVDLFVANNIGGDDNFNNLCDHGTIRLLYANNIRGKNCFDDYDCLNNLKLAVVSDCLISQLNFLTKQYGPEEEILDIVVARKTISKKNPEQLKQVKEKYQLTKITNLLDEMNGASELEIIQNALQIEKIYHQIKLSLPNYYEGR
;
A
#
# COMPACT_ATOMS: atom_id res chain seq x y z
N MET A 1 -20.68 14.27 -23.68
CA MET A 1 -20.86 12.81 -23.43
C MET A 1 -21.78 12.12 -24.45
N GLN A 2 -23.02 12.58 -24.67
CA GLN A 2 -23.95 11.90 -25.58
C GLN A 2 -23.50 11.83 -27.05
N GLN A 3 -22.78 12.83 -27.58
CA GLN A 3 -22.44 12.86 -29.01
C GLN A 3 -21.30 11.91 -29.44
N GLN A 4 -20.36 11.57 -28.56
CA GLN A 4 -19.24 10.68 -28.92
C GLN A 4 -19.61 9.18 -28.86
N LEU A 5 -20.58 8.81 -28.02
CA LEU A 5 -21.12 7.44 -27.94
C LEU A 5 -22.07 7.10 -29.11
N ILE A 6 -22.65 8.10 -29.77
CA ILE A 6 -23.51 7.89 -30.95
C ILE A 6 -22.68 7.46 -32.17
N GLN A 7 -21.48 8.01 -32.36
CA GLN A 7 -20.67 7.75 -33.55
C GLN A 7 -20.09 6.32 -33.64
N ALA A 8 -19.84 5.65 -32.51
CA ALA A 8 -19.33 4.27 -32.53
C ALA A 8 -20.38 3.23 -32.95
N ASN A 9 -21.68 3.56 -32.87
CA ASN A 9 -22.78 2.63 -33.20
C ASN A 9 -23.32 2.79 -34.63
N GLU A 10 -22.91 3.83 -35.38
CA GLU A 10 -23.38 4.03 -36.75
C GLU A 10 -22.68 3.13 -37.78
N THR A 11 -21.57 2.46 -37.41
CA THR A 11 -20.83 1.58 -38.34
C THR A 11 -21.43 0.17 -38.48
N PHE A 12 -22.43 -0.19 -37.66
CA PHE A 12 -23.28 -1.36 -37.91
C PHE A 12 -24.51 -0.97 -38.73
N ALA A 13 -24.27 -0.48 -39.95
CA ALA A 13 -25.31 -0.32 -40.96
C ALA A 13 -25.84 -1.70 -41.37
N LEU A 14 -26.76 -2.24 -40.58
CA LEU A 14 -27.60 -3.39 -40.92
C LEU A 14 -28.22 -3.12 -42.29
N LYS A 15 -27.82 -3.91 -43.30
CA LYS A 15 -28.51 -3.99 -44.60
C LYS A 15 -30.01 -4.05 -44.34
N LYS A 16 -30.74 -3.04 -44.82
CA LYS A 16 -32.19 -2.85 -44.61
C LYS A 16 -32.96 -4.15 -44.91
N LEU A 17 -33.29 -4.91 -43.87
CA LEU A 17 -34.29 -5.98 -43.95
C LEU A 17 -35.66 -5.31 -44.12
N LYS A 18 -36.20 -5.35 -45.34
CA LYS A 18 -37.52 -4.80 -45.66
C LYS A 18 -38.58 -5.53 -44.84
N GLY A 19 -39.37 -4.79 -44.05
CA GLY A 19 -40.59 -5.29 -43.40
C GLY A 19 -40.56 -5.37 -41.86
N ILE A 20 -39.42 -5.21 -41.21
CA ILE A 20 -39.34 -5.16 -39.74
C ILE A 20 -39.31 -3.69 -39.31
N LYS A 21 -40.38 -3.19 -38.66
CA LYS A 21 -40.33 -1.90 -37.98
C LYS A 21 -39.22 -1.97 -36.92
N PRO A 22 -38.25 -1.05 -36.89
CA PRO A 22 -37.22 -1.07 -35.86
C PRO A 22 -37.93 -0.95 -34.51
N LYS A 23 -37.91 -2.04 -33.72
CA LYS A 23 -38.24 -1.96 -32.30
C LYS A 23 -37.29 -0.90 -31.74
N GLN A 24 -37.83 0.11 -31.07
CA GLN A 24 -37.01 1.07 -30.34
C GLN A 24 -36.19 0.28 -29.32
N ILE A 25 -34.93 0.00 -29.66
CA ILE A 25 -33.99 -0.59 -28.71
C ILE A 25 -33.76 0.51 -27.69
N LYS A 26 -34.31 0.36 -26.48
CA LYS A 26 -33.91 1.19 -25.35
C LYS A 26 -32.43 0.91 -25.12
N VAL A 27 -31.58 1.82 -25.59
CA VAL A 27 -30.15 1.77 -25.29
C VAL A 27 -30.04 1.92 -23.78
N LYS A 28 -29.58 0.87 -23.10
CA LYS A 28 -29.31 0.92 -21.67
C LYS A 28 -28.19 1.95 -21.47
N GLU A 29 -28.42 2.95 -20.63
CA GLU A 29 -27.34 3.86 -20.24
C GLU A 29 -26.21 3.04 -19.62
N SER A 30 -25.00 3.16 -20.16
CA SER A 30 -23.82 2.52 -19.60
C SER A 30 -23.59 3.07 -18.20
N SER A 31 -23.38 2.18 -17.22
CA SER A 31 -23.05 2.64 -15.87
C SER A 31 -21.67 3.34 -15.86
N ARG A 32 -21.39 4.13 -14.81
CA ARG A 32 -20.07 4.76 -14.61
C ARG A 32 -18.94 3.73 -14.66
N LEU A 33 -19.19 2.56 -14.07
CA LEU A 33 -18.27 1.43 -14.08
C LEU A 33 -18.07 0.85 -15.48
N ASP A 34 -19.14 0.67 -16.26
CA ASP A 34 -19.03 0.17 -17.64
C ASP A 34 -18.19 1.09 -18.51
N TYR A 35 -18.39 2.40 -18.39
CA TYR A 35 -17.58 3.39 -19.10
C TYR A 35 -16.11 3.34 -18.68
N LEU A 36 -15.84 3.26 -17.38
CA LEU A 36 -14.48 3.18 -16.87
C LEU A 36 -13.77 1.91 -17.33
N ASN A 37 -14.42 0.76 -17.23
CA ASN A 37 -13.90 -0.53 -17.74
C ASN A 37 -13.63 -0.44 -19.25
N PHE A 38 -14.56 0.13 -20.03
CA PHE A 38 -14.35 0.34 -21.46
C PHE A 38 -13.12 1.21 -21.74
N VAL A 39 -12.98 2.33 -21.05
CA VAL A 39 -11.85 3.25 -21.23
C VAL A 39 -10.52 2.57 -20.87
N CYS A 40 -10.47 1.84 -19.75
CA CYS A 40 -9.30 1.09 -19.33
C CYS A 40 -8.94 0.00 -20.35
N HIS A 41 -9.90 -0.79 -20.83
CA HIS A 41 -9.63 -1.82 -21.84
C HIS A 41 -9.21 -1.25 -23.21
N ASP A 42 -9.80 -0.14 -23.65
CA ASP A 42 -9.38 0.55 -24.90
C ASP A 42 -7.95 1.08 -24.81
N LEU A 43 -7.53 1.53 -23.63
CA LEU A 43 -6.13 1.94 -23.41
C LEU A 43 -5.19 0.74 -23.28
N PHE A 44 -5.63 -0.38 -22.71
CA PHE A 44 -4.84 -1.62 -22.68
C PHE A 44 -4.50 -2.09 -24.09
N SER A 45 -5.49 -2.18 -24.98
CA SER A 45 -5.26 -2.63 -26.36
C SER A 45 -4.29 -1.73 -27.14
N LYS A 46 -4.21 -0.44 -26.79
CA LYS A 46 -3.24 0.51 -27.37
C LYS A 46 -1.82 0.37 -26.82
N HIS A 47 -1.65 -0.20 -25.64
CA HIS A 47 -0.37 -0.32 -24.97
C HIS A 47 0.09 -1.77 -24.77
N GLU A 48 -0.73 -2.76 -25.14
CA GLU A 48 -0.54 -4.18 -24.85
C GLU A 48 0.88 -4.70 -25.14
N PHE A 49 1.46 -4.29 -26.27
CA PHE A 49 2.82 -4.69 -26.67
C PHE A 49 3.91 -4.25 -25.69
N GLU A 50 3.70 -3.15 -24.97
CA GLU A 50 4.64 -2.64 -23.97
C GLU A 50 4.45 -3.33 -22.61
N PHE A 51 3.32 -4.03 -22.41
CA PHE A 51 3.01 -4.76 -21.18
C PHE A 51 3.60 -6.17 -21.17
N ARG A 52 3.58 -6.87 -22.33
CA ARG A 52 4.03 -8.26 -22.56
C ARG A 52 5.47 -8.61 -22.19
N CYS A 53 6.34 -7.64 -21.95
CA CYS A 53 7.79 -7.88 -21.90
C CYS A 53 8.40 -8.05 -20.50
N CYS A 54 7.61 -8.21 -19.43
CA CYS A 54 8.18 -8.21 -18.08
C CYS A 54 7.65 -9.37 -17.22
N ASN A 55 8.59 -10.15 -16.68
CA ASN A 55 8.35 -11.19 -15.67
C ASN A 55 7.67 -10.61 -14.41
N ASP A 56 7.25 -11.50 -13.50
CA ASP A 56 6.55 -11.27 -12.22
C ASP A 56 7.07 -10.11 -11.32
N TYR A 57 8.25 -9.57 -11.62
CA TYR A 57 8.83 -8.41 -10.96
C TYR A 57 9.17 -7.33 -12.00
N LEU A 58 8.28 -6.35 -12.14
CA LEU A 58 8.51 -5.12 -12.89
C LEU A 58 9.36 -4.16 -12.05
N PRO A 59 10.58 -3.77 -12.50
CA PRO A 59 11.37 -2.75 -11.81
C PRO A 59 10.59 -1.45 -11.67
N THR A 60 10.75 -0.78 -10.53
CA THR A 60 10.00 0.42 -10.14
C THR A 60 10.03 1.53 -11.19
N ASP A 61 11.20 1.84 -11.75
CA ASP A 61 11.34 2.83 -12.84
C ASP A 61 10.46 2.51 -14.06
N TYR A 62 10.31 1.22 -14.37
CA TYR A 62 9.54 0.78 -15.52
C TYR A 62 8.04 0.87 -15.24
N PHE A 63 7.61 0.49 -14.03
CA PHE A 63 6.24 0.65 -13.59
C PHE A 63 5.82 2.14 -13.55
N VAL A 64 6.66 3.02 -13.00
CA VAL A 64 6.42 4.47 -12.97
C VAL A 64 6.25 5.05 -14.38
N LYS A 65 7.11 4.65 -15.33
CA LYS A 65 6.97 5.06 -16.74
C LYS A 65 5.62 4.63 -17.32
N ARG A 66 5.17 3.40 -17.05
CA ARG A 66 3.86 2.88 -17.48
C ARG A 66 2.70 3.66 -16.85
N VAL A 67 2.74 3.89 -15.54
CA VAL A 67 1.72 4.69 -14.82
C VAL A 67 1.64 6.09 -15.40
N ASN A 68 2.78 6.75 -15.67
CA ASN A 68 2.81 8.08 -16.27
C ASN A 68 2.19 8.10 -17.68
N LYS A 69 2.45 7.06 -18.48
CA LYS A 69 1.85 6.92 -19.81
C LYS A 69 0.34 6.72 -19.74
N ILE A 70 -0.13 5.76 -18.93
CA ILE A 70 -1.56 5.53 -18.71
C ILE A 70 -2.21 6.81 -18.16
N SER A 71 -1.58 7.50 -17.21
CA SER A 71 -2.08 8.76 -16.66
C SER A 71 -2.29 9.82 -17.73
N LYS A 72 -1.34 9.97 -18.65
CA LYS A 72 -1.42 10.92 -19.77
C LYS A 72 -2.62 10.64 -20.68
N ASP A 73 -2.90 9.37 -20.97
CA ASP A 73 -3.94 8.99 -21.92
C ASP A 73 -5.32 8.81 -21.25
N LEU A 74 -5.34 8.48 -19.96
CA LEU A 74 -6.55 8.30 -19.16
C LEU A 74 -7.13 9.65 -18.71
N LYS A 75 -6.30 10.60 -18.27
CA LYS A 75 -6.77 11.91 -17.76
C LYS A 75 -7.74 12.65 -18.71
N PRO A 76 -7.46 12.81 -20.01
CA PRO A 76 -8.39 13.49 -20.93
C PRO A 76 -9.74 12.76 -21.04
N LYS A 77 -9.75 11.44 -20.90
CA LYS A 77 -10.99 10.63 -20.94
C LYS A 77 -11.79 10.72 -19.65
N LEU A 78 -11.17 11.18 -18.56
CA LEU A 78 -11.78 11.39 -17.25
C LEU A 78 -12.19 12.85 -16.98
N GLU A 79 -11.87 13.81 -17.87
CA GLU A 79 -12.10 15.25 -17.62
C GLU A 79 -13.56 15.61 -17.29
N ASN A 80 -14.52 14.85 -17.83
CA ASN A 80 -15.96 15.03 -17.56
C ASN A 80 -16.56 13.85 -16.78
N PHE A 81 -15.71 13.03 -16.16
CA PHE A 81 -16.10 11.85 -15.40
C PHE A 81 -15.90 12.15 -13.92
N GLU A 82 -16.99 12.16 -13.15
CA GLU A 82 -16.92 12.36 -11.71
C GLU A 82 -16.30 11.13 -11.05
N LEU A 83 -15.02 11.24 -10.69
CA LEU A 83 -14.29 10.21 -9.99
C LEU A 83 -14.49 10.37 -8.48
N ASP A 84 -15.11 9.38 -7.86
CA ASP A 84 -15.31 9.31 -6.42
C ASP A 84 -14.81 7.96 -5.86
N LYS A 85 -14.85 7.82 -4.53
CA LYS A 85 -14.40 6.58 -3.86
C LYS A 85 -15.20 5.36 -4.28
N SER A 86 -16.50 5.50 -4.50
CA SER A 86 -17.37 4.39 -4.88
C SER A 86 -16.98 3.85 -6.24
N VAL A 87 -16.70 4.72 -7.21
CA VAL A 87 -16.31 4.30 -8.57
C VAL A 87 -14.95 3.58 -8.58
N ILE A 88 -13.96 4.07 -7.82
CA ILE A 88 -12.65 3.40 -7.70
C ILE A 88 -12.82 2.03 -7.05
N THR A 89 -13.62 1.96 -6.00
CA THR A 89 -13.92 0.70 -5.29
C THR A 89 -14.62 -0.29 -6.21
N ASP A 90 -15.68 0.13 -6.90
CA ASP A 90 -16.42 -0.69 -7.86
C ASP A 90 -15.50 -1.20 -8.98
N PHE A 91 -14.58 -0.36 -9.47
CA PHE A 91 -13.58 -0.77 -10.45
C PHE A 91 -12.67 -1.88 -9.91
N VAL A 92 -12.08 -1.70 -8.73
CA VAL A 92 -11.19 -2.71 -8.13
C VAL A 92 -11.94 -4.01 -7.83
N LEU A 93 -13.16 -3.94 -7.30
CA LEU A 93 -13.93 -5.12 -6.88
C LEU A 93 -14.58 -5.87 -8.04
N SER A 94 -14.89 -5.21 -9.15
CA SER A 94 -15.41 -5.85 -10.36
C SER A 94 -14.32 -6.51 -11.22
N ASN A 95 -13.05 -6.19 -10.99
CA ASN A 95 -11.93 -6.70 -11.76
C ASN A 95 -11.06 -7.63 -10.90
N THR A 96 -11.18 -8.93 -11.12
CA THR A 96 -10.21 -9.92 -10.60
C THR A 96 -9.15 -10.16 -11.66
N ASN A 97 -7.85 -10.01 -11.34
CA ASN A 97 -6.81 -10.01 -12.39
C ASN A 97 -5.74 -11.11 -12.21
N LYS A 98 -6.15 -12.33 -11.85
CA LYS A 98 -5.22 -13.42 -11.49
C LYS A 98 -4.55 -14.13 -12.66
N GLU A 99 -5.19 -14.19 -13.83
CA GLU A 99 -4.83 -15.17 -14.87
C GLU A 99 -3.95 -14.63 -16.00
N ASP A 100 -4.07 -13.34 -16.33
CA ASP A 100 -3.29 -12.67 -17.38
C ASP A 100 -2.39 -11.62 -16.72
N LEU A 101 -1.08 -11.88 -16.65
CA LEU A 101 -0.10 -11.01 -16.00
C LEU A 101 -0.03 -9.60 -16.63
N ASP A 102 -0.26 -9.49 -17.93
CA ASP A 102 -0.21 -8.22 -18.65
C ASP A 102 -1.45 -7.39 -18.31
N LEU A 103 -2.62 -8.03 -18.39
CA LEU A 103 -3.87 -7.41 -17.97
C LEU A 103 -3.83 -7.07 -16.48
N ALA A 104 -3.20 -7.91 -15.65
CA ALA A 104 -3.06 -7.68 -14.22
C ALA A 104 -2.23 -6.44 -13.91
N SER A 105 -1.03 -6.37 -14.50
CA SER A 105 -0.14 -5.21 -14.37
C SER A 105 -0.81 -3.93 -14.86
N TYR A 106 -1.58 -4.04 -15.95
CA TYR A 106 -2.30 -2.91 -16.52
C TYR A 106 -3.45 -2.43 -15.62
N LEU A 107 -4.31 -3.33 -15.15
CA LEU A 107 -5.38 -2.99 -14.21
C LEU A 107 -4.83 -2.46 -12.88
N GLY A 108 -3.69 -2.98 -12.43
CA GLY A 108 -2.85 -2.42 -11.37
C GLY A 108 -2.54 -0.94 -11.62
N ALA A 109 -1.91 -0.63 -12.75
CA ALA A 109 -1.58 0.74 -13.11
C ALA A 109 -2.83 1.64 -13.26
N CYS A 110 -3.94 1.13 -13.79
CA CYS A 110 -5.21 1.87 -13.82
C CYS A 110 -5.70 2.21 -12.41
N SER A 111 -5.69 1.25 -11.48
CA SER A 111 -6.09 1.49 -10.08
C SER A 111 -5.25 2.60 -9.44
N SER A 112 -3.94 2.62 -9.71
CA SER A 112 -3.02 3.65 -9.22
C SER A 112 -3.32 5.02 -9.81
N VAL A 113 -3.54 5.12 -11.12
CA VAL A 113 -3.86 6.39 -11.79
C VAL A 113 -5.20 6.94 -11.31
N LEU A 114 -6.21 6.08 -11.14
CA LEU A 114 -7.51 6.49 -10.61
C LEU A 114 -7.39 7.02 -9.18
N LEU A 115 -6.75 6.28 -8.27
CA LEU A 115 -6.58 6.73 -6.89
C LEU A 115 -5.76 8.03 -6.82
N GLN A 116 -4.66 8.12 -7.58
CA GLN A 116 -3.83 9.33 -7.63
C GLN A 116 -4.59 10.55 -8.17
N SER A 117 -5.48 10.35 -9.15
CA SER A 117 -6.28 11.45 -9.73
C SER A 117 -7.27 11.99 -8.71
N TRP A 118 -7.99 11.08 -8.02
CA TRP A 118 -8.90 11.46 -6.94
C TRP A 118 -8.18 12.19 -5.79
N VAL A 119 -7.00 11.70 -5.39
CA VAL A 119 -6.15 12.37 -4.38
C VAL A 119 -5.78 13.78 -4.81
N ASN A 120 -5.38 13.98 -6.07
CA ASN A 120 -4.99 15.30 -6.57
C ASN A 120 -6.17 16.29 -6.57
N ASP A 121 -7.38 15.84 -6.94
CA ASP A 121 -8.59 16.67 -6.92
C ASP A 121 -8.96 17.10 -5.48
N LEU A 122 -8.77 16.21 -4.51
CA LEU A 122 -8.93 16.55 -3.10
C LEU A 122 -7.91 17.59 -2.62
N LYS A 123 -6.65 17.44 -3.00
CA LYS A 123 -5.60 18.42 -2.66
C LYS A 123 -5.89 19.80 -3.24
N ASN A 124 -6.34 19.85 -4.49
CA ASN A 124 -6.73 21.10 -5.16
C ASN A 124 -7.92 21.81 -4.48
N THR A 125 -8.68 21.07 -3.67
CA THR A 125 -9.82 21.57 -2.88
C THR A 125 -9.51 21.67 -1.39
N SER A 126 -8.25 21.52 -0.98
CA SER A 126 -7.79 21.51 0.42
C SER A 126 -8.53 20.48 1.30
N ARG A 127 -9.00 19.38 0.70
CA ARG A 127 -9.68 18.29 1.40
C ARG A 127 -8.71 17.16 1.71
N ARG A 128 -8.93 16.53 2.85
CA ARG A 128 -8.18 15.34 3.27
C ARG A 128 -8.62 14.11 2.47
N SER A 129 -7.64 13.33 2.01
CA SER A 129 -7.80 12.09 1.24
C SER A 129 -7.81 10.87 2.15
N ILE A 130 -9.03 10.41 2.50
CA ILE A 130 -9.26 9.21 3.31
C ILE A 130 -9.93 8.14 2.44
N PHE A 131 -9.18 7.08 2.13
CA PHE A 131 -9.62 5.97 1.31
C PHE A 131 -9.52 4.65 2.07
N TYR A 132 -10.64 3.91 2.12
CA TYR A 132 -10.71 2.56 2.66
C TYR A 132 -11.25 1.65 1.57
N ILE A 133 -10.69 0.45 1.45
CA ILE A 133 -11.22 -0.59 0.58
C ILE A 133 -11.07 -1.97 1.23
N ASN A 134 -12.15 -2.76 1.18
CA ASN A 134 -12.16 -4.16 1.56
C ASN A 134 -12.26 -5.04 0.32
N GLY A 135 -11.30 -5.93 0.12
CA GLY A 135 -11.26 -6.81 -1.04
C GLY A 135 -12.22 -7.99 -0.95
N GLY A 136 -12.77 -8.33 0.21
CA GLY A 136 -13.60 -9.52 0.37
C GLY A 136 -12.85 -10.83 0.03
N GLY A 137 -11.52 -10.83 0.08
CA GLY A 137 -10.65 -11.91 -0.37
C GLY A 137 -10.32 -11.87 -1.87
N ASN A 138 -10.70 -10.81 -2.60
CA ASN A 138 -10.41 -10.65 -4.02
C ASN A 138 -8.91 -10.64 -4.31
N THR A 139 -8.51 -11.22 -5.45
CA THR A 139 -7.14 -11.15 -5.95
C THR A 139 -6.95 -9.95 -6.87
N PHE A 140 -6.05 -9.03 -6.50
CA PHE A 140 -5.70 -7.85 -7.29
C PHE A 140 -4.19 -7.57 -7.25
N ASN A 141 -3.48 -7.88 -8.32
CA ASN A 141 -2.05 -7.61 -8.44
C ASN A 141 -1.79 -6.11 -8.71
N SER A 142 -0.72 -5.58 -8.12
CA SER A 142 -0.28 -4.18 -8.25
C SER A 142 -1.34 -3.15 -7.83
N LEU A 143 -2.24 -3.52 -6.90
CA LEU A 143 -3.28 -2.62 -6.39
C LEU A 143 -2.65 -1.36 -5.79
N PHE A 144 -3.00 -0.20 -6.33
CA PHE A 144 -2.54 1.12 -5.87
C PHE A 144 -1.01 1.28 -5.77
N ARG A 145 -0.26 0.49 -6.54
CA ARG A 145 1.21 0.58 -6.62
C ARG A 145 1.64 1.98 -7.08
N GLY A 146 2.66 2.57 -6.46
CA GLY A 146 3.20 3.86 -6.86
C GLY A 146 2.36 5.09 -6.46
N VAL A 147 1.23 4.90 -5.76
CA VAL A 147 0.41 6.02 -5.31
C VAL A 147 1.14 6.82 -4.23
N SER A 148 1.08 8.14 -4.36
CA SER A 148 1.67 9.07 -3.41
C SER A 148 0.65 10.13 -3.03
N ASN A 149 1.04 10.96 -2.07
CA ASN A 149 0.30 12.15 -1.68
C ASN A 149 -1.06 11.89 -1.00
N ILE A 150 -1.31 10.69 -0.47
CA ILE A 150 -2.55 10.34 0.22
C ILE A 150 -2.44 10.52 1.74
N ASP A 151 -3.48 11.03 2.40
CA ASP A 151 -3.46 11.30 3.84
C ASP A 151 -3.73 10.04 4.67
N LEU A 152 -4.70 9.22 4.27
CA LEU A 152 -5.02 7.95 4.91
C LEU A 152 -5.48 6.93 3.87
N LEU A 153 -4.74 5.83 3.74
CA LEU A 153 -5.10 4.67 2.93
C LEU A 153 -5.20 3.43 3.81
N ILE A 154 -6.33 2.73 3.73
CA ILE A 154 -6.56 1.46 4.42
C ILE A 154 -6.94 0.41 3.36
N ILE A 155 -6.14 -0.64 3.25
CA ILE A 155 -6.40 -1.78 2.37
C ILE A 155 -6.61 -3.00 3.25
N ASP A 156 -7.77 -3.64 3.10
CA ASP A 156 -8.15 -4.80 3.91
C ASP A 156 -8.56 -5.99 3.03
N ASN A 157 -8.21 -7.20 3.46
CA ASN A 157 -8.73 -8.46 2.95
C ASN A 157 -8.56 -8.63 1.43
N PHE A 158 -7.33 -8.41 0.93
CA PHE A 158 -6.95 -8.62 -0.46
C PHE A 158 -5.92 -9.74 -0.60
N GLN A 159 -5.93 -10.39 -1.76
CA GLN A 159 -4.90 -11.30 -2.21
C GLN A 159 -4.17 -10.73 -3.43
N GLY A 160 -2.92 -11.13 -3.67
CA GLY A 160 -2.20 -10.76 -4.89
C GLY A 160 -0.75 -10.37 -4.65
N THR A 161 -0.07 -9.93 -5.70
CA THR A 161 1.31 -9.47 -5.64
C THR A 161 1.39 -7.95 -5.71
N GLN A 162 2.41 -7.36 -5.08
CA GLN A 162 2.72 -5.93 -5.21
C GLN A 162 1.59 -4.96 -4.81
N ILE A 163 0.71 -5.38 -3.89
CA ILE A 163 -0.32 -4.50 -3.31
C ILE A 163 0.38 -3.37 -2.56
N ALA A 164 0.04 -2.13 -2.90
CA ALA A 164 0.59 -0.91 -2.31
C ALA A 164 2.13 -0.85 -2.33
N SER A 165 2.79 -1.49 -3.29
CA SER A 165 4.24 -1.34 -3.44
C SER A 165 4.61 0.00 -4.07
N ASP A 166 5.85 0.43 -3.88
CA ASP A 166 6.45 1.66 -4.43
C ASP A 166 5.69 2.95 -4.05
N MET A 167 4.90 2.94 -2.98
CA MET A 167 4.19 4.13 -2.55
C MET A 167 5.15 5.14 -1.92
N ALA A 168 4.82 6.42 -2.06
CA ALA A 168 5.66 7.54 -1.64
C ALA A 168 7.06 7.56 -2.31
N LEU A 169 7.17 7.22 -3.59
CA LEU A 169 8.44 7.27 -4.33
C LEU A 169 8.84 8.70 -4.72
N GLY A 170 10.08 9.09 -4.44
CA GLY A 170 10.69 10.32 -4.95
C GLY A 170 10.57 11.53 -4.01
N GLU A 171 11.25 12.61 -4.41
CA GLU A 171 11.26 13.86 -3.67
C GLU A 171 9.86 14.50 -3.65
N ASN A 172 9.45 15.04 -2.49
CA ASN A 172 8.11 15.58 -2.23
C ASN A 172 6.95 14.57 -2.27
N SER A 173 7.25 13.26 -2.31
CA SER A 173 6.22 12.22 -2.20
C SER A 173 5.97 11.87 -0.74
N PHE A 174 4.69 11.90 -0.35
CA PHE A 174 4.28 11.70 1.04
C PHE A 174 3.05 10.79 1.14
N VAL A 175 3.03 9.88 2.11
CA VAL A 175 1.81 9.18 2.54
C VAL A 175 1.63 9.45 4.04
N GLY A 176 0.47 9.96 4.44
CA GLY A 176 0.19 10.27 5.85
C GLY A 176 0.16 9.01 6.68
N SER A 177 -0.83 8.17 6.43
CA SER A 177 -1.02 6.91 7.12
C SER A 177 -1.43 5.81 6.13
N LEU A 178 -0.73 4.68 6.20
CA LEU A 178 -0.93 3.52 5.36
C LEU A 178 -1.20 2.29 6.23
N PHE A 179 -2.36 1.68 6.04
CA PHE A 179 -2.78 0.47 6.73
C PHE A 179 -2.94 -0.70 5.76
N GLY A 180 -2.31 -1.82 6.07
CA GLY A 180 -2.48 -3.09 5.37
C GLY A 180 -3.00 -4.16 6.32
N LEU A 181 -4.24 -4.61 6.12
CA LEU A 181 -4.92 -5.55 7.02
C LEU A 181 -5.29 -6.82 6.24
N ASN A 182 -5.04 -7.99 6.84
CA ASN A 182 -5.49 -9.27 6.28
C ASN A 182 -5.09 -9.48 4.81
N ILE A 183 -3.91 -8.97 4.43
CA ILE A 183 -3.42 -9.10 3.05
C ILE A 183 -2.80 -10.50 2.89
N ASN A 184 -2.78 -11.05 1.68
CA ASN A 184 -2.06 -12.29 1.37
C ASN A 184 -1.43 -12.21 -0.02
N GLY A 185 -0.17 -12.62 -0.14
CA GLY A 185 0.54 -12.66 -1.42
C GLY A 185 1.78 -11.78 -1.46
N LYS A 186 2.61 -11.99 -2.48
CA LYS A 186 4.05 -11.74 -2.44
C LYS A 186 4.42 -10.30 -2.80
N TYR A 187 5.54 -9.81 -2.24
CA TYR A 187 6.10 -8.50 -2.58
C TYR A 187 5.13 -7.34 -2.36
N CYS A 188 4.18 -7.49 -1.45
CA CYS A 188 3.24 -6.44 -1.13
C CYS A 188 3.89 -5.47 -0.13
N PHE A 189 3.57 -4.19 -0.26
CA PHE A 189 4.13 -3.10 0.56
C PHE A 189 5.67 -3.11 0.54
N THR A 190 6.26 -3.44 -0.62
CA THR A 190 7.70 -3.33 -0.86
C THR A 190 8.04 -1.96 -1.41
N GLU A 191 9.29 -1.52 -1.22
CA GLU A 191 9.82 -0.27 -1.78
C GLU A 191 9.04 0.98 -1.37
N LEU A 192 8.48 0.96 -0.15
CA LEU A 192 7.74 2.07 0.44
C LEU A 192 8.67 3.19 0.89
N ALA A 193 8.29 4.44 0.62
CA ALA A 193 9.11 5.63 0.89
C ALA A 193 10.55 5.41 0.39
N THR A 194 10.73 5.45 -0.91
CA THR A 194 12.05 5.31 -1.54
C THR A 194 12.44 6.63 -2.20
N SER A 195 13.74 6.93 -2.25
CA SER A 195 14.29 8.11 -2.92
C SER A 195 13.73 9.43 -2.37
N LYS A 196 13.97 9.71 -1.08
CA LYS A 196 13.46 10.88 -0.33
C LYS A 196 11.95 10.90 -0.06
N GLY A 197 11.28 9.78 -0.30
CA GLY A 197 9.88 9.56 0.07
C GLY A 197 9.63 9.64 1.57
N VAL A 198 8.40 9.98 1.97
CA VAL A 198 8.02 10.00 3.39
C VAL A 198 6.71 9.25 3.65
N ILE A 199 6.71 8.37 4.65
CA ILE A 199 5.48 7.84 5.24
C ILE A 199 5.40 8.28 6.71
N GLY A 200 4.27 8.85 7.12
CA GLY A 200 4.05 9.16 8.53
C GLY A 200 3.89 7.88 9.36
N LEU A 201 2.77 7.20 9.16
CA LEU A 201 2.44 5.96 9.84
C LEU A 201 2.28 4.82 8.82
N LEU A 202 3.05 3.75 8.99
CA LEU A 202 2.82 2.47 8.33
C LEU A 202 2.38 1.46 9.39
N ALA A 203 1.19 0.89 9.24
CA ALA A 203 0.66 -0.11 10.15
C ALA A 203 0.15 -1.33 9.37
N VAL A 204 0.72 -2.50 9.62
CA VAL A 204 0.34 -3.74 8.95
C VAL A 204 -0.02 -4.81 9.96
N SER A 205 -1.10 -5.55 9.69
CA SER A 205 -1.62 -6.56 10.62
C SER A 205 -2.14 -7.81 9.91
N ASN A 206 -1.94 -8.96 10.55
CA ASN A 206 -2.46 -10.27 10.13
C ASN A 206 -2.08 -10.65 8.71
N TRP A 207 -0.78 -10.77 8.47
CA TRP A 207 -0.25 -11.10 7.16
C TRP A 207 0.30 -12.52 7.12
N GLN A 208 0.06 -13.27 6.05
CA GLN A 208 0.72 -14.55 5.79
C GLN A 208 1.28 -14.55 4.37
N SER A 209 2.54 -14.17 4.20
CA SER A 209 3.19 -14.11 2.89
C SER A 209 4.71 -14.03 2.98
N ASN A 210 5.36 -14.33 1.85
CA ASN A 210 6.80 -14.24 1.71
C ASN A 210 7.21 -12.98 0.94
N GLY A 211 8.36 -12.41 1.34
CA GLY A 211 8.97 -11.28 0.63
C GLY A 211 8.18 -9.98 0.70
N CYS A 212 7.30 -9.79 1.69
CA CYS A 212 6.58 -8.54 1.91
C CYS A 212 7.40 -7.58 2.77
N LEU A 213 7.00 -6.30 2.77
CA LEU A 213 7.63 -5.27 3.63
C LEU A 213 9.13 -5.07 3.36
N GLY A 214 9.61 -5.48 2.18
CA GLY A 214 11.01 -5.33 1.79
C GLY A 214 11.32 -3.91 1.29
N SER A 215 12.56 -3.46 1.45
CA SER A 215 13.06 -2.17 0.96
C SER A 215 12.24 -0.97 1.42
N ILE A 216 11.73 -1.00 2.66
CA ILE A 216 11.01 0.13 3.23
C ILE A 216 12.01 1.17 3.72
N SER A 217 11.76 2.43 3.38
CA SER A 217 12.58 3.57 3.76
C SER A 217 13.99 3.52 3.17
N SER A 218 14.15 3.40 1.85
CA SER A 218 15.48 3.46 1.21
C SER A 218 15.82 4.83 0.60
N TRP A 219 17.12 5.14 0.50
CA TRP A 219 17.67 6.32 -0.19
C TRP A 219 17.18 7.68 0.35
N GLU A 220 17.68 8.08 1.53
CA GLU A 220 17.37 9.37 2.19
C GLU A 220 15.89 9.60 2.52
N SER A 221 15.09 8.55 2.50
CA SER A 221 13.67 8.58 2.79
C SER A 221 13.38 8.35 4.28
N CYS A 222 12.12 8.52 4.68
CA CYS A 222 11.75 8.34 6.06
C CYS A 222 10.37 7.70 6.29
N VAL A 223 10.30 6.78 7.26
CA VAL A 223 9.05 6.36 7.91
C VAL A 223 9.07 6.76 9.39
N ASP A 224 8.08 7.52 9.86
CA ASP A 224 8.09 7.96 11.26
C ASP A 224 7.74 6.84 12.24
N LEU A 225 6.68 6.08 11.94
CA LEU A 225 6.23 4.97 12.76
C LEU A 225 5.86 3.80 11.86
N PHE A 226 6.57 2.68 12.01
CA PHE A 226 6.24 1.42 11.39
C PHE A 226 5.80 0.42 12.45
N VAL A 227 4.53 -0.01 12.39
CA VAL A 227 3.96 -1.05 13.24
C VAL A 227 3.65 -2.28 12.39
N ALA A 228 4.20 -3.42 12.75
CA ALA A 228 3.93 -4.71 12.13
C ALA A 228 3.43 -5.69 13.18
N ASN A 229 2.21 -6.22 13.00
CA ASN A 229 1.55 -7.09 13.98
C ASN A 229 1.11 -8.40 13.31
N ASN A 230 1.40 -9.54 13.94
CA ASN A 230 0.96 -10.86 13.46
C ASN A 230 1.38 -11.14 12.00
N ILE A 231 2.66 -10.96 11.68
CA ILE A 231 3.21 -11.16 10.33
C ILE A 231 3.82 -12.56 10.24
N GLY A 232 3.39 -13.34 9.26
CA GLY A 232 3.88 -14.68 8.96
C GLY A 232 4.47 -14.80 7.56
N GLY A 233 5.47 -15.66 7.41
CA GLY A 233 6.10 -16.03 6.14
C GLY A 233 7.56 -15.61 6.07
N ASP A 234 8.28 -16.10 5.07
CA ASP A 234 9.74 -15.99 4.97
C ASP A 234 10.16 -14.70 4.24
N ASP A 235 11.38 -14.23 4.51
CA ASP A 235 12.03 -13.12 3.79
C ASP A 235 11.26 -11.79 3.87
N ASN A 236 10.40 -11.63 4.90
CA ASN A 236 9.72 -10.37 5.17
C ASN A 236 10.73 -9.33 5.69
N PHE A 237 10.48 -8.03 5.52
CA PHE A 237 11.36 -6.96 6.02
C PHE A 237 12.83 -7.04 5.54
N ASN A 238 13.09 -7.63 4.38
CA ASN A 238 14.43 -7.56 3.79
C ASN A 238 14.77 -6.11 3.40
N ASN A 239 16.03 -5.69 3.57
CA ASN A 239 16.55 -4.39 3.16
C ASN A 239 15.82 -3.18 3.80
N LEU A 240 15.33 -3.29 5.03
CA LEU A 240 14.72 -2.15 5.74
C LEU A 240 15.73 -1.04 6.00
N CYS A 241 15.41 0.21 5.65
CA CYS A 241 16.28 1.37 5.87
C CYS A 241 17.60 1.35 5.10
N ASP A 242 17.64 0.76 3.90
CA ASP A 242 18.80 0.85 3.01
C ASP A 242 19.07 2.33 2.61
N HIS A 243 19.94 3.01 3.35
CA HIS A 243 20.22 4.45 3.26
C HIS A 243 19.08 5.43 3.61
N GLY A 244 17.92 4.99 4.12
CA GLY A 244 16.87 5.88 4.65
C GLY A 244 16.71 5.75 6.17
N THR A 245 15.55 6.09 6.72
CA THR A 245 15.34 6.08 8.19
C THR A 245 13.92 5.68 8.59
N ILE A 246 13.81 4.61 9.40
CA ILE A 246 12.61 4.33 10.18
C ILE A 246 12.84 4.83 11.61
N ARG A 247 12.08 5.84 12.05
CA ARG A 247 12.27 6.48 13.37
C ARG A 247 11.80 5.57 14.52
N LEU A 248 10.71 4.85 14.33
CA LEU A 248 10.21 3.87 15.30
C LEU A 248 9.66 2.64 14.58
N LEU A 249 10.29 1.49 14.77
CA LEU A 249 9.78 0.18 14.36
C LEU A 249 9.20 -0.56 15.57
N TYR A 250 7.95 -0.98 15.51
CA TYR A 250 7.35 -1.92 16.46
C TYR A 250 6.86 -3.16 15.71
N ALA A 251 7.52 -4.30 15.94
CA ALA A 251 7.18 -5.57 15.32
C ALA A 251 6.73 -6.56 16.40
N ASN A 252 5.51 -7.06 16.30
CA ASN A 252 4.88 -7.96 17.28
C ASN A 252 4.40 -9.25 16.61
N ASN A 253 4.72 -10.40 17.21
CA ASN A 253 4.32 -11.74 16.74
C ASN A 253 4.72 -12.00 15.27
N ILE A 254 6.03 -11.89 14.99
CA ILE A 254 6.63 -12.15 13.67
C ILE A 254 7.05 -13.61 13.55
N ARG A 255 6.63 -14.29 12.48
CA ARG A 255 6.85 -15.72 12.23
C ARG A 255 7.39 -15.93 10.82
N GLY A 256 8.35 -16.82 10.65
CA GLY A 256 8.97 -17.13 9.36
C GLY A 256 10.47 -17.34 9.50
N LYS A 257 11.15 -17.51 8.38
CA LYS A 257 12.61 -17.50 8.27
C LYS A 257 13.05 -16.19 7.63
N ASN A 258 14.27 -15.77 7.95
CA ASN A 258 14.94 -14.68 7.25
C ASN A 258 14.20 -13.32 7.25
N CYS A 259 13.35 -13.05 8.24
CA CYS A 259 12.55 -11.82 8.24
C CYS A 259 13.35 -10.53 8.55
N PHE A 260 14.67 -10.59 8.70
CA PHE A 260 15.53 -9.42 8.99
C PHE A 260 16.96 -9.69 8.50
N ASP A 261 17.10 -10.36 7.34
CA ASP A 261 18.38 -10.99 6.95
C ASP A 261 19.42 -10.06 6.31
N ASP A 262 19.14 -8.74 6.23
CA ASP A 262 20.09 -7.74 5.73
C ASP A 262 20.71 -6.91 6.87
N TYR A 263 22.05 -6.81 6.86
CA TYR A 263 22.89 -6.41 8.00
C TYR A 263 23.06 -4.89 8.06
N ASP A 264 23.35 -4.27 6.92
CA ASP A 264 23.72 -2.85 6.85
C ASP A 264 22.53 -1.93 7.10
N CYS A 265 21.33 -2.47 6.89
CA CYS A 265 20.09 -1.73 6.84
C CYS A 265 19.56 -1.39 8.26
N LEU A 266 19.90 -2.19 9.28
CA LEU A 266 19.44 -1.95 10.66
C LEU A 266 20.16 -0.79 11.38
N ASN A 267 21.33 -0.37 10.91
CA ASN A 267 22.09 0.75 11.51
C ASN A 267 21.34 2.10 11.43
N ASN A 268 20.34 2.20 10.55
CA ASN A 268 19.54 3.39 10.37
C ASN A 268 18.21 3.38 11.14
N LEU A 269 17.96 2.35 11.96
CA LEU A 269 16.83 2.32 12.90
C LEU A 269 17.14 3.20 14.12
N LYS A 270 16.27 4.17 14.42
CA LYS A 270 16.43 5.02 15.62
C LYS A 270 15.91 4.36 16.89
N LEU A 271 14.86 3.55 16.77
CA LEU A 271 14.25 2.80 17.87
C LEU A 271 13.52 1.60 17.28
N ALA A 272 13.83 0.39 17.76
CA ALA A 272 13.12 -0.82 17.36
C ALA A 272 12.68 -1.63 18.59
N VAL A 273 11.40 -2.00 18.61
CA VAL A 273 10.80 -2.87 19.61
C VAL A 273 10.29 -4.11 18.89
N VAL A 274 10.94 -5.25 19.10
CA VAL A 274 10.54 -6.53 18.48
C VAL A 274 10.09 -7.48 19.58
N SER A 275 8.80 -7.83 19.64
CA SER A 275 8.25 -8.82 20.58
C SER A 275 7.72 -10.09 19.90
N ASP A 276 7.90 -11.22 20.58
CA ASP A 276 7.36 -12.53 20.17
C ASP A 276 7.80 -13.03 18.77
N CYS A 277 9.10 -12.89 18.47
CA CYS A 277 9.74 -13.40 17.24
C CYS A 277 10.41 -14.78 17.43
N LEU A 278 10.49 -15.59 16.37
CA LEU A 278 11.17 -16.91 16.36
C LEU A 278 12.70 -16.79 16.57
N ILE A 279 13.24 -17.70 17.40
CA ILE A 279 14.62 -17.66 17.93
C ILE A 279 15.72 -17.66 16.84
N SER A 280 15.50 -18.30 15.70
CA SER A 280 16.50 -18.40 14.63
C SER A 280 16.83 -17.06 13.97
N GLN A 281 15.90 -16.12 13.97
CA GLN A 281 16.07 -14.78 13.38
C GLN A 281 16.86 -13.82 14.29
N LEU A 282 16.92 -14.10 15.60
CA LEU A 282 17.48 -13.20 16.62
C LEU A 282 18.92 -13.55 17.05
N ASN A 283 19.35 -14.80 16.84
CA ASN A 283 20.75 -15.20 17.03
C ASN A 283 21.70 -14.45 16.09
N PHE A 284 21.15 -13.97 14.98
CA PHE A 284 21.83 -13.14 14.02
C PHE A 284 22.11 -11.73 14.60
N LEU A 285 21.08 -11.00 15.05
CA LEU A 285 21.21 -9.65 15.64
C LEU A 285 22.10 -9.58 16.89
N THR A 286 22.12 -10.63 17.71
CA THR A 286 22.77 -10.59 19.03
C THR A 286 24.22 -11.10 19.07
N LYS A 287 24.73 -11.73 18.00
CA LYS A 287 26.13 -12.15 17.93
C LYS A 287 27.09 -11.00 17.59
N GLN A 288 26.58 -9.89 17.06
CA GLN A 288 27.41 -8.88 16.40
C GLN A 288 27.58 -7.59 17.20
N TYR A 289 26.56 -7.11 17.91
CA TYR A 289 26.62 -5.83 18.66
C TYR A 289 27.08 -5.94 20.11
N GLY A 290 27.45 -7.15 20.56
CA GLY A 290 27.77 -7.39 21.96
C GLY A 290 26.59 -7.06 22.90
N PRO A 291 26.74 -7.30 24.21
CA PRO A 291 25.74 -6.91 25.20
C PRO A 291 25.79 -5.42 25.61
N GLU A 292 26.80 -4.64 25.17
CA GLU A 292 27.22 -3.42 25.88
C GLU A 292 27.47 -2.14 25.04
N GLU A 293 27.44 -2.14 23.70
CA GLU A 293 27.70 -0.90 22.95
C GLU A 293 26.41 -0.12 22.60
N GLU A 294 26.52 1.20 22.72
CA GLU A 294 25.50 2.25 22.65
C GLU A 294 24.69 2.27 21.34
N ILE A 295 23.84 1.28 21.13
CA ILE A 295 22.68 1.45 20.29
C ILE A 295 21.62 2.14 21.15
N LEU A 296 21.32 3.41 20.86
CA LEU A 296 20.21 4.14 21.49
C LEU A 296 18.91 3.32 21.32
N ASP A 297 18.50 2.68 22.41
CA ASP A 297 17.19 2.08 22.65
C ASP A 297 16.67 1.01 21.66
N ILE A 298 17.48 0.22 20.96
CA ILE A 298 16.92 -1.03 20.39
C ILE A 298 16.58 -1.98 21.56
N VAL A 299 15.34 -1.89 22.06
CA VAL A 299 14.76 -2.89 22.95
C VAL A 299 14.36 -4.10 22.11
N VAL A 300 15.38 -4.89 21.70
CA VAL A 300 15.14 -6.24 21.18
C VAL A 300 14.59 -7.07 22.34
N ALA A 301 13.26 -7.17 22.44
CA ALA A 301 12.64 -8.08 23.37
C ALA A 301 12.79 -9.51 22.84
N ARG A 302 13.99 -10.12 23.02
CA ARG A 302 14.12 -11.58 22.97
C ARG A 302 13.04 -12.15 23.91
N LYS A 303 12.44 -13.29 23.56
CA LYS A 303 11.73 -14.16 24.53
C LYS A 303 12.62 -14.53 25.75
N THR A 304 13.95 -14.37 25.60
CA THR A 304 15.00 -14.54 26.61
C THR A 304 15.49 -13.23 27.28
N ILE A 305 15.28 -12.03 26.69
CA ILE A 305 15.66 -10.70 27.25
C ILE A 305 14.44 -9.99 27.87
N SER A 306 13.21 -10.28 27.46
CA SER A 306 12.03 -9.90 28.24
C SER A 306 12.08 -10.52 29.65
N LYS A 307 12.83 -11.61 29.83
CA LYS A 307 13.18 -12.16 31.15
C LYS A 307 14.30 -11.38 31.87
N LYS A 308 15.17 -10.65 31.17
CA LYS A 308 16.29 -9.88 31.73
C LYS A 308 15.94 -8.42 32.02
N ASN A 309 15.02 -7.80 31.27
CA ASN A 309 14.61 -6.41 31.51
C ASN A 309 13.11 -6.14 31.18
N PRO A 310 12.17 -6.86 31.81
CA PRO A 310 10.73 -6.71 31.56
C PRO A 310 10.23 -5.29 31.83
N GLU A 311 10.79 -4.60 32.82
CA GLU A 311 10.40 -3.25 33.18
C GLU A 311 10.77 -2.22 32.11
N GLN A 312 11.95 -2.32 31.49
CA GLN A 312 12.33 -1.41 30.40
C GLN A 312 11.41 -1.58 29.18
N LEU A 313 11.08 -2.81 28.81
CA LEU A 313 10.13 -3.08 27.72
C LEU A 313 8.73 -2.53 28.05
N LYS A 314 8.27 -2.73 29.28
CA LYS A 314 7.00 -2.20 29.76
C LYS A 314 6.99 -0.67 29.70
N GLN A 315 8.03 -0.01 30.18
CA GLN A 315 8.18 1.45 30.11
C GLN A 315 8.16 1.97 28.67
N VAL A 316 8.84 1.31 27.72
CA VAL A 316 8.81 1.70 26.30
C VAL A 316 7.41 1.50 25.70
N LYS A 317 6.77 0.35 25.96
CA LYS A 317 5.39 0.08 25.50
C LYS A 317 4.39 1.09 26.07
N GLU A 318 4.54 1.49 27.32
CA GLU A 318 3.72 2.51 27.98
C GLU A 318 4.00 3.90 27.40
N LYS A 319 5.28 4.31 27.31
CA LYS A 319 5.72 5.60 26.76
C LYS A 319 5.16 5.84 25.36
N TYR A 320 5.21 4.84 24.49
CA TYR A 320 4.75 4.93 23.11
C TYR A 320 3.37 4.32 22.87
N GLN A 321 2.61 3.99 23.93
CA GLN A 321 1.27 3.40 23.84
C GLN A 321 1.16 2.20 22.86
N LEU A 322 2.23 1.41 22.71
CA LEU A 322 2.33 0.36 21.69
C LEU A 322 1.31 -0.76 21.90
N THR A 323 1.00 -1.08 23.16
CA THR A 323 -0.06 -2.04 23.52
C THR A 323 -1.43 -1.55 23.06
N LYS A 324 -1.70 -0.24 23.18
CA LYS A 324 -2.97 0.33 22.73
C LYS A 324 -3.09 0.28 21.20
N ILE A 325 -2.01 0.57 20.47
CA ILE A 325 -1.98 0.46 19.01
C ILE A 325 -2.24 -0.98 18.57
N THR A 326 -1.58 -1.96 19.20
CA THR A 326 -1.78 -3.38 18.85
C THR A 326 -3.17 -3.88 19.17
N ASN A 327 -3.75 -3.50 20.32
CA ASN A 327 -5.15 -3.82 20.62
C ASN A 327 -6.11 -3.24 19.56
N LEU A 328 -5.90 -1.98 19.14
CA LEU A 328 -6.72 -1.37 18.08
C LEU A 328 -6.55 -2.09 16.73
N LEU A 329 -5.33 -2.50 16.37
CA LEU A 329 -5.08 -3.29 15.16
C LEU A 329 -5.71 -4.69 15.24
N ASP A 330 -5.74 -5.30 16.43
CA ASP A 330 -6.40 -6.58 16.65
C ASP A 330 -7.93 -6.43 16.54
N GLU A 331 -8.50 -5.37 17.13
CA GLU A 331 -9.92 -5.01 17.06
C GLU A 331 -10.39 -4.71 15.63
N MET A 332 -9.52 -4.21 14.74
CA MET A 332 -9.87 -3.96 13.34
C MET A 332 -10.13 -5.24 12.54
N ASN A 333 -9.73 -6.42 13.04
CA ASN A 333 -9.90 -7.67 12.31
C ASN A 333 -11.32 -8.22 12.45
N GLY A 334 -12.04 -8.25 11.34
CA GLY A 334 -13.45 -8.65 11.32
C GLY A 334 -14.42 -7.58 11.82
N ALA A 335 -13.93 -6.36 12.07
CA ALA A 335 -14.76 -5.21 12.39
C ALA A 335 -15.47 -4.66 11.14
N SER A 336 -16.50 -3.85 11.36
CA SER A 336 -17.16 -3.10 10.29
C SER A 336 -16.25 -2.01 9.72
N GLU A 337 -16.53 -1.54 8.50
CA GLU A 337 -15.80 -0.43 7.87
C GLU A 337 -15.71 0.80 8.78
N LEU A 338 -16.81 1.16 9.45
CA LEU A 338 -16.84 2.32 10.33
C LEU A 338 -15.90 2.15 11.53
N GLU A 339 -15.90 0.98 12.17
CA GLU A 339 -15.02 0.65 13.29
C GLU A 339 -13.54 0.62 12.85
N ILE A 340 -13.25 0.06 11.67
CA ILE A 340 -11.90 0.07 11.08
C ILE A 340 -11.40 1.51 10.91
N ILE A 341 -12.20 2.38 10.30
CA ILE A 341 -11.82 3.79 10.09
C ILE A 341 -11.65 4.51 11.44
N GLN A 342 -12.54 4.29 12.40
CA GLN A 342 -12.45 4.89 13.74
C GLN A 342 -11.17 4.46 14.48
N ASN A 343 -10.84 3.17 14.44
CA ASN A 343 -9.63 2.64 15.04
C ASN A 343 -8.37 3.16 14.34
N ALA A 344 -8.36 3.24 13.01
CA ALA A 344 -7.26 3.85 12.26
C ALA A 344 -7.03 5.32 12.66
N LEU A 345 -8.09 6.12 12.76
CA LEU A 345 -8.02 7.51 13.22
C LEU A 345 -7.54 7.63 14.68
N GLN A 346 -7.91 6.67 15.52
CA GLN A 346 -7.42 6.61 16.91
C GLN A 346 -5.91 6.27 16.95
N ILE A 347 -5.45 5.35 16.10
CA ILE A 347 -4.02 5.06 15.95
C ILE A 347 -3.27 6.29 15.43
N GLU A 348 -3.81 7.03 14.45
CA GLU A 348 -3.22 8.29 13.98
C GLU A 348 -3.10 9.33 15.10
N LYS A 349 -4.12 9.45 15.94
CA LYS A 349 -4.07 10.35 17.11
C LYS A 349 -2.96 9.96 18.08
N ILE A 350 -2.78 8.66 18.34
CA ILE A 350 -1.68 8.15 19.17
C ILE A 350 -0.33 8.43 18.48
N TYR A 351 -0.23 8.17 17.19
CA TYR A 351 0.96 8.48 16.39
C TYR A 351 1.35 9.96 16.51
N HIS A 352 0.41 10.90 16.37
CA HIS A 352 0.72 12.32 16.54
C HIS A 352 1.25 12.67 17.92
N GLN A 353 0.80 11.98 18.98
CA GLN A 353 1.36 12.13 20.32
C GLN A 353 2.78 11.58 20.42
N ILE A 354 3.02 10.39 19.85
CA ILE A 354 4.34 9.76 19.79
C ILE A 354 5.33 10.61 19.01
N LYS A 355 4.89 11.15 17.87
CA LYS A 355 5.70 11.89 16.90
C LYS A 355 6.46 13.05 17.53
N LEU A 356 5.83 13.76 18.46
CA LEU A 356 6.44 14.86 19.22
C LEU A 356 7.55 14.41 20.18
N SER A 357 7.60 13.12 20.49
CA SER A 357 8.60 12.50 21.37
C SER A 357 9.65 11.67 20.63
N LEU A 358 9.56 11.59 19.29
CA LEU A 358 10.55 10.87 18.49
C LEU A 358 11.86 11.67 18.43
N PRO A 359 13.02 11.02 18.60
CA PRO A 359 14.32 11.67 18.45
C PRO A 359 14.44 12.36 17.09
N ASN A 360 14.97 13.59 17.08
CA ASN A 360 15.34 14.33 15.88
C ASN A 360 14.17 14.54 14.89
N TYR A 361 12.93 14.63 15.39
CA TYR A 361 11.77 14.94 14.55
C TYR A 361 11.93 16.29 13.81
N TYR A 362 12.66 17.23 14.40
CA TYR A 362 12.88 18.58 13.88
C TYR A 362 14.22 18.78 13.15
N GLU A 363 15.11 17.78 13.12
CA GLU A 363 16.37 17.90 12.38
C GLU A 363 16.13 17.55 10.90
N GLY A 364 15.92 18.57 10.06
CA GLY A 364 16.10 18.48 8.61
C GLY A 364 14.90 18.04 7.76
N ARG A 365 13.66 18.44 8.08
CA ARG A 365 12.55 18.40 7.11
C ARG A 365 12.46 19.68 6.30
#